data_AF-A0A2I0IE94-F1
#
_entry.id   AF-A0A2I0IE94-F1
#
_cell.length_a   1.000
_cell.length_b   1.000
_cell.length_c   1.000
_cell.angle_alpha   90.00
_cell.angle_beta   90.00
_cell.angle_gamma   90.00
#
_symmetry.space_group_name_H-M   'P 1'
#
loop_
_entity.id
_entity.type
_entity.pdbx_description
1 polymer ?
#
loop_
_entity_poly.entity_id
_entity_poly.type
_entity_poly.pdbx_seq_one_letter_code
_entity_poly.pdbx_strand_id
1 'polypeptide(L)'
;MGSEAPLPQWASKPCIMGIDEAGRGPVLGPMVYGCLYCARSYQKTLSTLSFADSKTLKEEKREELFEGLKVNESIGWAVDVIDPKELSAKMLKKNKINLNEISHDSAIGLVNRVLSMGVLLTEVYVDTVGDAEKYRIKLSERFPSIKFVVAKKADSLYPVVSGASIVAKVTRDRAVRDWVLEETSENMQRNFGSGYPGGV
;
A
#
# COMPACT_ATOMS: atom_id res chain seq x y z
N MET A 1 4.92 19.95 21.19
CA MET A 1 4.26 20.73 20.13
C MET A 1 4.91 20.35 18.81
N GLY A 2 4.36 19.35 18.12
CA GLY A 2 4.88 18.96 16.79
C GLY A 2 4.41 20.00 15.79
N SER A 3 5.35 20.65 15.10
CA SER A 3 5.04 21.51 13.97
C SER A 3 4.44 20.63 12.87
N GLU A 4 3.12 20.63 12.74
CA GLU A 4 2.46 20.10 11.54
C GLU A 4 2.91 20.97 10.38
N ALA A 5 3.72 20.40 9.48
CA ALA A 5 4.03 21.05 8.23
C ALA A 5 2.71 21.42 7.55
N PRO A 6 2.56 22.66 7.04
CA PRO A 6 1.31 23.07 6.44
C PRO A 6 0.96 22.13 5.30
N LEU A 7 -0.28 21.66 5.28
CA LEU A 7 -0.76 20.80 4.21
C LEU A 7 -0.56 21.49 2.87
N PRO A 8 -0.10 20.76 1.84
CA PRO A 8 0.10 21.36 0.54
C PRO A 8 -1.25 21.84 -0.02
N GLN A 9 -1.23 22.95 -0.77
CA GLN A 9 -2.47 23.59 -1.25
C GLN A 9 -3.35 22.66 -2.11
N TRP A 10 -2.76 21.63 -2.71
CA TRP A 10 -3.52 20.65 -3.49
C TRP A 10 -4.36 19.72 -2.61
N ALA A 11 -4.02 19.54 -1.33
CA ALA A 11 -4.75 18.67 -0.40
C ALA A 11 -6.16 19.19 -0.09
N SER A 12 -6.41 20.50 -0.22
CA SER A 12 -7.75 21.08 -0.07
C SER A 12 -8.60 21.02 -1.35
N LYS A 13 -8.04 20.52 -2.47
CA LYS A 13 -8.77 20.27 -3.72
C LYS A 13 -9.22 18.80 -3.76
N PRO A 14 -10.25 18.46 -4.58
CA PRO A 14 -10.65 17.07 -4.75
C PRO A 14 -9.47 16.16 -5.09
N CYS A 15 -9.17 15.21 -4.21
CA CYS A 15 -8.06 14.28 -4.33
C CYS A 15 -8.54 12.87 -4.69
N ILE A 16 -7.63 12.15 -5.33
CA ILE A 16 -7.74 10.72 -5.61
C ILE A 16 -6.68 9.95 -4.85
N MET A 17 -6.95 8.70 -4.52
CA MET A 17 -6.03 7.80 -3.84
C MET A 17 -6.04 6.41 -4.47
N GLY A 18 -4.87 5.78 -4.55
CA GLY A 18 -4.68 4.40 -4.93
C GLY A 18 -4.22 3.59 -3.73
N ILE A 19 -4.68 2.35 -3.62
CA ILE A 19 -4.28 1.39 -2.59
C ILE A 19 -3.93 0.07 -3.27
N ASP A 20 -2.78 -0.47 -2.90
CA ASP A 20 -2.32 -1.79 -3.32
C ASP A 20 -1.52 -2.46 -2.19
N GLU A 21 -1.30 -3.77 -2.29
CA GLU A 21 -0.53 -4.54 -1.32
C GLU A 21 0.68 -5.26 -1.91
N ALA A 22 1.63 -5.59 -1.04
CA ALA A 22 2.73 -6.49 -1.32
C ALA A 22 2.89 -7.47 -0.14
N GLY A 23 3.26 -8.72 -0.43
CA GLY A 23 3.59 -9.68 0.64
C GLY A 23 2.42 -10.48 1.20
N ARG A 24 1.30 -10.57 0.46
CA ARG A 24 0.14 -11.40 0.86
C ARG A 24 0.38 -12.91 0.77
N GLY A 25 1.13 -13.37 -0.23
CA GLY A 25 1.39 -14.80 -0.51
C GLY A 25 2.64 -15.45 0.10
N PRO A 26 3.74 -14.71 0.38
CA PRO A 26 4.92 -15.22 1.08
C PRO A 26 4.62 -15.77 2.47
N VAL A 27 5.41 -16.76 2.89
CA VAL A 27 5.43 -17.27 4.27
C VAL A 27 6.35 -16.42 5.15
N LEU A 28 7.35 -15.76 4.55
CA LEU A 28 8.32 -14.93 5.24
C LEU A 28 8.19 -13.45 4.87
N GLY A 29 8.47 -12.59 5.85
CA GLY A 29 8.44 -11.15 5.71
C GLY A 29 7.04 -10.53 5.89
N PRO A 30 6.97 -9.21 6.07
CA PRO A 30 5.74 -8.52 6.39
C PRO A 30 4.78 -8.46 5.19
N MET A 31 3.49 -8.28 5.50
CA MET A 31 2.51 -7.84 4.52
C MET A 31 2.44 -6.31 4.56
N VAL A 32 2.59 -5.64 3.43
CA VAL A 32 2.64 -4.18 3.34
C VAL A 32 1.49 -3.69 2.47
N TYR A 33 0.68 -2.79 3.03
CA TYR A 33 -0.27 -1.98 2.28
C TYR A 33 0.35 -0.62 1.99
N GLY A 34 0.34 -0.22 0.72
CA GLY A 34 0.80 1.09 0.27
C GLY A 34 -0.36 1.92 -0.25
N CYS A 35 -0.31 3.23 -0.03
CA CYS A 35 -1.15 4.16 -0.73
C CYS A 35 -0.37 5.30 -1.36
N LEU A 36 -0.93 5.83 -2.43
CA LEU A 36 -0.49 7.06 -3.08
C LEU A 36 -1.72 7.92 -3.32
N TYR A 37 -1.63 9.21 -3.06
CA TYR A 37 -2.73 10.15 -3.22
C TYR A 37 -2.24 11.49 -3.77
N CYS A 38 -3.07 12.13 -4.58
CA CYS A 38 -2.76 13.43 -5.18
C CYS A 38 -4.05 14.15 -5.55
N ALA A 39 -3.97 15.45 -5.87
CA ALA A 39 -5.12 16.14 -6.43
C ALA A 39 -5.59 15.47 -7.74
N ARG A 40 -6.90 15.41 -7.96
CA ARG A 40 -7.49 14.83 -9.17
C ARG A 40 -6.96 15.47 -10.45
N SER A 41 -6.67 16.76 -10.42
CA SER A 41 -6.03 17.48 -11.53
C SER A 41 -4.65 16.94 -11.93
N TYR A 42 -3.93 16.32 -10.99
CA TYR A 42 -2.59 15.74 -11.21
C TYR A 42 -2.64 14.36 -11.87
N GLN A 43 -3.81 13.73 -11.98
CA GLN A 43 -3.97 12.39 -12.53
C GLN A 43 -3.34 12.22 -13.92
N LYS A 44 -3.45 13.24 -14.79
CA LYS A 44 -2.84 13.20 -16.13
C LYS A 44 -1.32 13.18 -16.07
N THR A 45 -0.73 14.00 -15.21
CA THR A 45 0.72 14.01 -14.98
C THR A 45 1.19 12.69 -14.38
N LEU A 46 0.42 12.12 -13.45
CA LEU A 46 0.70 10.82 -12.86
C LEU A 46 0.76 9.70 -13.92
N SER A 47 -0.10 9.75 -14.94
CA SER A 47 -0.04 8.80 -16.07
C SER A 47 1.26 8.88 -16.89
N THR A 48 1.92 10.05 -16.92
CA THR A 48 3.17 10.23 -17.68
C THR A 48 4.41 9.69 -16.96
N LEU A 49 4.30 9.41 -15.66
CA LEU A 49 5.41 8.92 -14.82
C LEU A 49 5.71 7.42 -15.01
N SER A 50 5.12 6.77 -16.02
CA SER A 50 5.44 5.40 -16.47
C SER A 50 5.45 4.34 -15.36
N PHE A 51 4.42 4.31 -14.52
CA PHE A 51 4.27 3.28 -13.48
C PHE A 51 3.71 1.93 -14.00
N ALA A 52 3.18 1.93 -15.24
CA ALA A 52 2.21 0.96 -15.75
C ALA A 52 2.64 -0.52 -15.78
N ASP A 53 3.91 -0.84 -15.58
CA ASP A 53 4.38 -2.23 -15.62
C ASP A 53 5.24 -2.63 -14.40
N SER A 54 4.82 -2.20 -13.19
CA SER A 54 5.54 -2.48 -11.93
C SER A 54 5.83 -3.97 -11.64
N LYS A 55 5.16 -4.89 -12.34
CA LYS A 55 5.35 -6.35 -12.26
C LYS A 55 6.56 -6.84 -13.05
N THR A 56 6.95 -6.15 -14.13
CA THR A 56 8.15 -6.47 -14.94
C THR A 56 9.33 -5.57 -14.59
N LEU A 57 9.11 -4.48 -13.86
CA LEU A 57 10.17 -3.61 -13.38
C LEU A 57 11.12 -4.36 -12.44
N LYS A 58 12.42 -4.23 -12.73
CA LYS A 58 13.49 -4.64 -11.82
C LYS A 58 13.46 -3.83 -10.53
N GLU A 59 13.99 -4.40 -9.47
CA GLU A 59 14.05 -3.82 -8.13
C GLU A 59 14.67 -2.41 -8.15
N GLU A 60 15.78 -2.22 -8.86
CA GLU A 60 16.48 -0.94 -8.97
C GLU A 60 15.59 0.14 -9.60
N LYS A 61 14.77 -0.24 -10.59
CA LYS A 61 13.86 0.71 -11.24
C LYS A 61 12.69 1.09 -10.33
N ARG A 62 12.19 0.15 -9.52
CA ARG A 62 11.16 0.46 -8.51
C ARG A 62 11.69 1.40 -7.44
N GLU A 63 12.93 1.19 -6.99
CA GLU A 63 13.62 2.08 -6.05
C GLU A 63 13.77 3.49 -6.61
N GLU A 64 14.23 3.64 -7.86
CA GLU A 64 14.34 4.94 -8.54
C GLU A 64 12.98 5.67 -8.63
N LEU A 65 11.93 4.95 -9.03
CA LEU A 65 10.57 5.51 -9.10
C LEU A 65 10.06 5.94 -7.73
N PHE A 66 10.32 5.14 -6.69
CA PHE A 66 9.92 5.46 -5.32
C PHE A 66 10.64 6.70 -4.78
N GLU A 67 11.94 6.85 -5.04
CA GLU A 67 12.67 8.06 -4.68
C GLU A 67 12.16 9.29 -5.46
N GLY A 68 11.79 9.12 -6.73
CA GLY A 68 11.12 10.16 -7.52
C GLY A 68 9.75 10.57 -6.95
N LEU A 69 8.98 9.61 -6.41
CA LEU A 69 7.71 9.89 -5.72
C LEU A 69 7.92 10.67 -4.42
N LYS A 70 8.97 10.36 -3.66
CA LYS A 70 9.25 11.01 -2.37
C LYS A 70 9.59 12.50 -2.49
N VAL A 71 10.25 12.89 -3.57
CA VAL A 71 10.62 14.30 -3.82
C VAL A 71 9.51 15.09 -4.52
N ASN A 72 8.43 14.42 -4.94
CA ASN A 72 7.34 15.06 -5.66
C ASN A 72 6.33 15.67 -4.69
N GLU A 73 6.40 16.98 -4.51
CA GLU A 73 5.51 17.73 -3.61
C GLU A 73 4.02 17.70 -4.01
N SER A 74 3.69 17.24 -5.22
CA SER A 74 2.30 17.10 -5.70
C SER A 74 1.67 15.75 -5.35
N ILE A 75 2.42 14.87 -4.68
CA ILE A 75 2.02 13.52 -4.34
C ILE A 75 2.23 13.30 -2.84
N GLY A 76 1.26 12.67 -2.19
CA GLY A 76 1.43 12.07 -0.87
C GLY A 76 1.41 10.55 -0.98
N TRP A 77 2.06 9.89 -0.05
CA TRP A 77 2.03 8.43 0.08
C TRP A 77 2.07 8.04 1.56
N ALA A 78 1.59 6.84 1.87
CA ALA A 78 1.73 6.25 3.19
C ALA A 78 1.76 4.73 3.08
N VAL A 79 2.23 4.08 4.13
CA VAL A 79 2.30 2.63 4.23
C VAL A 79 1.71 2.15 5.55
N ASP A 80 1.18 0.95 5.52
CA ASP A 80 0.84 0.16 6.70
C ASP A 80 1.59 -1.17 6.59
N VAL A 81 2.55 -1.38 7.49
CA VAL A 81 3.42 -2.56 7.50
C VAL A 81 2.93 -3.49 8.61
N ILE A 82 2.39 -4.63 8.22
CA ILE A 82 1.85 -5.62 9.14
C ILE A 82 2.95 -6.64 9.43
N ASP A 83 3.39 -6.65 10.69
CA ASP A 83 4.43 -7.57 11.15
C ASP A 83 3.98 -9.04 11.02
N PRO A 84 4.85 -9.97 10.58
CA PRO A 84 4.52 -11.40 10.49
C PRO A 84 4.07 -12.03 11.81
N LYS A 85 4.62 -11.58 12.94
CA LYS A 85 4.22 -12.02 14.28
C LYS A 85 2.81 -11.54 14.59
N GLU A 86 2.48 -10.30 14.26
CA GLU A 86 1.13 -9.75 14.42
C GLU A 86 0.13 -10.50 13.54
N LEU A 87 0.50 -10.75 12.28
CA LEU A 87 -0.32 -11.50 11.33
C LEU A 87 -0.61 -12.91 11.86
N SER A 88 0.43 -13.62 12.29
CA SER A 88 0.32 -14.96 12.89
C SER A 88 -0.55 -14.94 14.15
N ALA A 89 -0.34 -13.98 15.04
CA ALA A 89 -1.11 -13.84 16.27
C ALA A 89 -2.60 -13.55 15.99
N LYS A 90 -2.93 -12.74 14.98
CA LYS A 90 -4.32 -12.47 14.58
C LYS A 90 -5.01 -13.71 14.00
N MET A 91 -4.31 -14.47 13.16
CA MET A 91 -4.87 -15.63 12.46
C MET A 91 -4.99 -16.89 13.35
N LEU A 92 -4.13 -17.03 14.36
CA LEU A 92 -4.10 -18.19 15.27
C LEU A 92 -4.88 -18.00 16.58
N LYS A 93 -5.47 -16.82 16.81
CA LYS A 93 -6.34 -16.54 17.96
C LYS A 93 -7.58 -17.45 17.96
N LYS A 94 -8.16 -17.66 19.15
CA LYS A 94 -9.38 -18.48 19.35
C LYS A 94 -10.55 -17.98 18.50
N ASN A 95 -10.74 -16.66 18.43
CA ASN A 95 -11.61 -16.00 17.45
C ASN A 95 -10.74 -15.61 16.26
N LYS A 96 -10.68 -16.49 15.26
CA LYS A 96 -9.79 -16.32 14.11
C LYS A 96 -10.23 -15.14 13.25
N ILE A 97 -9.31 -14.21 13.02
CA ILE A 97 -9.47 -13.15 12.02
C ILE A 97 -8.86 -13.68 10.73
N ASN A 98 -9.65 -13.73 9.66
CA ASN A 98 -9.12 -14.18 8.37
C ASN A 98 -8.26 -13.09 7.71
N LEU A 99 -7.43 -13.50 6.75
CA LEU A 99 -6.50 -12.58 6.08
C LEU A 99 -7.23 -11.45 5.32
N ASN A 100 -8.45 -11.70 4.83
CA ASN A 100 -9.23 -10.67 4.13
C ASN A 100 -9.68 -9.56 5.07
N GLU A 101 -10.09 -9.90 6.29
CA GLU A 101 -10.45 -8.90 7.31
C GLU A 101 -9.24 -8.04 7.67
N ILE A 102 -8.08 -8.65 7.93
CA ILE A 102 -6.83 -7.92 8.21
C ILE A 102 -6.48 -6.99 7.03
N SER A 103 -6.58 -7.50 5.80
CA SER A 103 -6.31 -6.74 4.57
C SER A 103 -7.24 -5.53 4.43
N HIS A 104 -8.54 -5.73 4.65
CA HIS A 104 -9.53 -4.65 4.58
C HIS A 104 -9.29 -3.61 5.67
N ASP A 105 -8.93 -4.02 6.88
CA ASP A 105 -8.70 -3.11 8.00
C ASP A 105 -7.47 -2.22 7.76
N SER A 106 -6.39 -2.76 7.17
CA SER A 106 -5.22 -1.96 6.77
C SER A 106 -5.55 -0.91 5.70
N ALA A 107 -6.28 -1.29 4.65
CA ALA A 107 -6.72 -0.34 3.63
C ALA A 107 -7.64 0.76 4.22
N ILE A 108 -8.58 0.39 5.08
CA ILE A 108 -9.45 1.33 5.81
C ILE A 108 -8.59 2.25 6.71
N GLY A 109 -7.57 1.72 7.36
CA GLY A 109 -6.62 2.47 8.18
C GLY A 109 -5.87 3.53 7.36
N LEU A 110 -5.41 3.19 6.16
CA LEU A 110 -4.76 4.13 5.25
C LEU A 110 -5.72 5.25 4.80
N VAL A 111 -6.98 4.93 4.48
CA VAL A 111 -7.98 5.95 4.13
C VAL A 111 -8.22 6.90 5.29
N ASN A 112 -8.42 6.37 6.51
CA ASN A 112 -8.60 7.18 7.71
C ASN A 112 -7.39 8.08 7.99
N ARG A 113 -6.17 7.55 7.80
CA ARG A 113 -4.93 8.32 7.98
C ARG A 113 -4.92 9.53 7.03
N VAL A 114 -5.18 9.32 5.74
CA VAL A 114 -5.21 10.42 4.75
C VAL A 114 -6.31 11.45 5.06
N LEU A 115 -7.49 11.00 5.49
CA LEU A 115 -8.56 11.90 5.92
C LEU A 115 -8.20 12.70 7.17
N SER A 116 -7.54 12.07 8.15
CA SER A 116 -7.09 12.73 9.39
C SER A 116 -6.03 13.81 9.14
N MET A 117 -5.28 13.68 8.03
CA MET A 117 -4.37 14.71 7.54
C MET A 117 -5.11 15.87 6.85
N GLY A 118 -6.45 15.92 6.84
CA GLY A 118 -7.19 17.03 6.23
C GLY A 118 -7.21 17.03 4.70
N VAL A 119 -6.82 15.94 4.05
CA VAL A 119 -6.91 15.79 2.59
C VAL A 119 -8.38 15.64 2.18
N LEU A 120 -8.84 16.44 1.21
CA LEU A 120 -10.17 16.35 0.62
C LEU A 120 -10.24 15.16 -0.35
N LEU A 121 -10.29 13.96 0.22
CA LEU A 121 -10.33 12.71 -0.53
C LEU A 121 -11.74 12.47 -1.10
N THR A 122 -11.83 12.27 -2.42
CA THR A 122 -13.12 12.16 -3.14
C THR A 122 -13.28 10.85 -3.90
N GLU A 123 -12.19 10.26 -4.39
CA GLU A 123 -12.21 8.97 -5.10
C GLU A 123 -11.04 8.09 -4.62
N VAL A 124 -11.32 6.82 -4.35
CA VAL A 124 -10.32 5.83 -3.92
C VAL A 124 -10.38 4.61 -4.84
N TYR A 125 -9.24 4.22 -5.37
CA TYR A 125 -9.05 3.08 -6.24
C TYR A 125 -8.28 2.00 -5.48
N VAL A 126 -8.78 0.76 -5.46
CA VAL A 126 -8.21 -0.32 -4.66
C VAL A 126 -7.98 -1.54 -5.53
N ASP A 127 -6.76 -2.08 -5.53
CA ASP A 127 -6.51 -3.43 -6.08
C ASP A 127 -7.05 -4.50 -5.14
N THR A 128 -7.60 -5.58 -5.71
CA THR A 128 -8.03 -6.71 -4.91
C THR A 128 -7.81 -8.02 -5.63
N VAL A 129 -7.53 -9.06 -4.85
CA VAL A 129 -7.55 -10.46 -5.31
C VAL A 129 -8.93 -11.12 -5.12
N GLY A 130 -9.82 -10.50 -4.36
CA GLY A 130 -11.09 -11.07 -3.89
C GLY A 130 -12.33 -10.64 -4.69
N ASP A 131 -13.48 -10.68 -4.01
CA ASP A 131 -14.76 -10.20 -4.52
C ASP A 131 -14.78 -8.66 -4.42
N ALA A 132 -14.56 -8.02 -5.57
CA ALA A 132 -14.48 -6.56 -5.66
C ALA A 132 -15.78 -5.87 -5.24
N GLU A 133 -16.94 -6.47 -5.50
CA GLU A 133 -18.22 -5.84 -5.24
C GLU A 133 -18.52 -5.82 -3.73
N LYS A 134 -18.32 -6.95 -3.04
CA LYS A 134 -18.45 -6.99 -1.57
C LYS A 134 -17.52 -6.02 -0.89
N TYR A 135 -16.28 -5.93 -1.36
CA TYR A 135 -15.31 -5.01 -0.78
C TYR A 135 -15.67 -3.55 -1.04
N ARG A 136 -16.11 -3.21 -2.26
CA ARG A 136 -16.60 -1.88 -2.62
C ARG A 136 -17.79 -1.45 -1.76
N ILE A 137 -18.76 -2.35 -1.52
CA ILE A 137 -19.91 -2.09 -0.64
C ILE A 137 -19.42 -1.76 0.78
N LYS A 138 -18.58 -2.62 1.38
CA LYS A 138 -18.02 -2.39 2.72
C LYS A 138 -17.33 -1.03 2.85
N LEU A 139 -16.54 -0.64 1.85
CA LEU A 139 -15.85 0.66 1.85
C LEU A 139 -16.83 1.83 1.68
N SER A 140 -17.81 1.71 0.78
CA SER A 140 -18.78 2.76 0.51
C SER A 140 -19.73 3.00 1.69
N GLU A 141 -20.12 1.95 2.42
CA GLU A 141 -20.90 2.06 3.67
C GLU A 141 -20.10 2.78 4.77
N ARG A 142 -18.79 2.50 4.86
CA ARG A 142 -17.91 3.11 5.86
C ARG A 142 -17.57 4.57 5.56
N PHE A 143 -17.46 4.92 4.29
CA PHE A 143 -17.02 6.23 3.80
C PHE A 143 -17.98 6.76 2.73
N PRO A 144 -19.21 7.17 3.09
CA PRO A 144 -20.27 7.50 2.13
C PRO A 144 -19.98 8.74 1.26
N SER A 145 -19.05 9.60 1.68
CA SER A 145 -18.63 10.79 0.93
C SER A 145 -17.55 10.51 -0.12
N ILE A 146 -17.02 9.29 -0.18
CA ILE A 146 -15.92 8.90 -1.07
C ILE A 146 -16.43 7.86 -2.06
N LYS A 147 -16.11 8.08 -3.34
CA LYS A 147 -16.39 7.09 -4.38
C LYS A 147 -15.30 6.03 -4.41
N PHE A 148 -15.65 4.77 -4.18
CA PHE A 148 -14.73 3.65 -4.29
C PHE A 148 -14.83 2.94 -5.63
N VAL A 149 -13.68 2.66 -6.23
CA VAL A 149 -13.51 1.77 -7.38
C VAL A 149 -12.60 0.64 -6.95
N VAL A 150 -13.16 -0.55 -6.77
CA VAL A 150 -12.40 -1.75 -6.44
C VAL A 150 -12.35 -2.62 -7.69
N ALA A 151 -11.14 -3.00 -8.13
CA ALA A 151 -10.96 -3.81 -9.32
C ALA A 151 -9.79 -4.77 -9.14
N LYS A 152 -9.81 -5.87 -9.90
CA LYS A 152 -8.66 -6.75 -10.02
C LYS A 152 -7.68 -6.16 -11.03
N LYS A 153 -6.37 -6.24 -10.76
CA LYS A 153 -5.32 -5.64 -11.59
C LYS A 153 -5.50 -4.12 -11.75
N ALA A 154 -5.98 -3.48 -10.69
CA ALA A 154 -6.20 -2.03 -10.67
C ALA A 154 -4.89 -1.26 -10.86
N ASP A 155 -3.75 -1.85 -10.47
CA ASP A 155 -2.40 -1.34 -10.71
C ASP A 155 -2.06 -1.14 -12.19
N SER A 156 -2.65 -1.96 -13.08
CA SER A 156 -2.49 -1.83 -14.53
C SER A 156 -3.51 -0.88 -15.18
N LEU A 157 -4.58 -0.51 -14.46
CA LEU A 157 -5.68 0.30 -14.98
C LEU A 157 -5.60 1.76 -14.51
N TYR A 158 -5.10 1.98 -13.29
CA TYR A 158 -5.11 3.28 -12.63
C TYR A 158 -3.69 3.66 -12.18
N PRO A 159 -3.11 4.74 -12.71
CA PRO A 159 -1.75 5.18 -12.35
C PRO A 159 -1.55 5.40 -10.86
N VAL A 160 -2.59 5.83 -10.15
CA VAL A 160 -2.55 6.04 -8.70
C VAL A 160 -2.40 4.73 -7.92
N VAL A 161 -3.04 3.65 -8.38
CA VAL A 161 -2.85 2.31 -7.82
C VAL A 161 -1.49 1.75 -8.21
N SER A 162 -1.05 2.01 -9.44
CA SER A 162 0.28 1.65 -9.92
C SER A 162 1.40 2.24 -9.07
N GLY A 163 1.29 3.54 -8.72
CA GLY A 163 2.20 4.19 -7.79
C GLY A 163 2.12 3.62 -6.37
N ALA A 164 0.91 3.36 -5.86
CA ALA A 164 0.73 2.69 -4.56
C ALA A 164 1.37 1.29 -4.53
N SER A 165 1.35 0.58 -5.66
CA SER A 165 2.01 -0.71 -5.85
C SER A 165 3.52 -0.62 -5.68
N ILE A 166 4.14 0.43 -6.23
CA ILE A 166 5.58 0.69 -6.07
C ILE A 166 5.90 0.98 -4.60
N VAL A 167 5.11 1.84 -3.96
CA VAL A 167 5.24 2.17 -2.53
C VAL A 167 5.20 0.89 -1.67
N ALA A 168 4.23 0.01 -1.91
CA ALA A 168 4.09 -1.24 -1.17
C ALA A 168 5.26 -2.21 -1.42
N LYS A 169 5.62 -2.44 -2.69
CA LYS A 169 6.69 -3.38 -3.07
C LYS A 169 8.05 -2.95 -2.57
N VAL A 170 8.44 -1.68 -2.78
CA VAL A 170 9.74 -1.17 -2.32
C VAL A 170 9.84 -1.22 -0.80
N THR A 171 8.78 -0.84 -0.09
CA THR A 171 8.75 -0.91 1.37
C THR A 171 8.89 -2.34 1.87
N ARG A 172 8.20 -3.30 1.24
CA ARG A 172 8.35 -4.73 1.57
C ARG A 172 9.75 -5.24 1.29
N ASP A 173 10.28 -4.98 0.10
CA ASP A 173 11.59 -5.48 -0.33
C ASP A 173 12.69 -4.97 0.61
N ARG A 174 12.64 -3.68 1.01
CA ARG A 174 13.50 -3.09 2.04
C ARG A 174 13.30 -3.76 3.41
N ALA A 175 12.06 -3.95 3.86
CA ALA A 175 11.78 -4.57 5.15
C ALA A 175 12.26 -6.03 5.25
N VAL A 176 12.20 -6.80 4.15
CA VAL A 176 12.75 -8.16 4.09
C VAL A 176 14.27 -8.14 4.08
N ARG A 177 14.88 -7.23 3.31
CA ARG A 177 16.35 -7.08 3.22
C ARG A 177 16.97 -6.70 4.56
N ASP A 178 16.34 -5.78 5.27
CA ASP A 178 16.82 -5.23 6.53
C ASP A 178 16.28 -6.00 7.76
N TRP A 179 15.59 -7.13 7.55
CA TRP A 179 14.96 -7.89 8.63
C TRP A 179 16.00 -8.40 9.64
N VAL A 180 15.84 -7.98 10.89
CA VAL A 180 16.65 -8.47 12.01
C VAL A 180 15.84 -9.51 12.78
N LEU A 181 16.31 -10.76 12.78
CA LEU A 181 15.71 -11.81 13.60
C LEU A 181 16.03 -11.52 15.08
N GLU A 182 15.00 -11.37 15.91
CA GLU A 182 15.15 -11.27 17.36
C GLU A 182 15.82 -12.52 17.96
N GLU A 183 15.73 -13.65 17.27
CA GLU A 183 16.16 -14.96 17.73
C GLU A 183 17.64 -15.27 17.42
N THR A 184 18.34 -14.46 16.63
CA THR A 184 19.74 -14.76 16.29
C THR A 184 20.74 -14.14 17.25
N SER A 185 21.08 -14.94 18.26
CA SER A 185 22.47 -15.36 18.45
C SER A 185 23.19 -15.61 17.11
N GLU A 186 24.42 -15.13 17.03
CA GLU A 186 25.35 -15.15 15.90
C GLU A 186 25.23 -16.44 15.02
N ASN A 187 25.06 -16.28 13.69
CA ASN A 187 25.27 -17.28 12.61
C ASN A 187 24.09 -17.88 11.81
N MET A 188 22.97 -17.18 11.57
CA MET A 188 22.06 -17.56 10.45
C MET A 188 22.38 -16.81 9.15
N GLN A 189 22.52 -17.56 8.05
CA GLN A 189 22.68 -17.01 6.70
C GLN A 189 21.42 -16.23 6.29
N ARG A 190 21.58 -14.95 5.93
CA ARG A 190 20.50 -13.99 5.62
C ARG A 190 20.00 -14.04 4.18
N ASN A 191 19.96 -15.23 3.55
CA ASN A 191 19.56 -15.34 2.15
C ASN A 191 18.18 -15.99 2.03
N PHE A 192 17.13 -15.23 2.35
CA PHE A 192 15.73 -15.71 2.39
C PHE A 192 15.03 -15.71 1.02
N GLY A 193 15.68 -15.23 -0.04
CA GLY A 193 15.10 -15.14 -1.38
C GLY A 193 13.78 -14.37 -1.38
N SER A 194 12.78 -14.89 -2.08
CA SER A 194 11.47 -14.23 -2.26
C SER A 194 10.50 -14.42 -1.07
N GLY A 195 10.76 -15.39 -0.20
CA GLY A 195 9.89 -15.77 0.93
C GLY A 195 8.62 -16.54 0.55
N TYR A 196 8.37 -16.86 -0.72
CA TYR A 196 7.20 -17.62 -1.15
C TYR A 196 7.30 -19.12 -0.81
N PRO A 197 6.19 -19.79 -0.45
CA PRO A 197 6.20 -21.21 -0.06
C PRO A 197 6.63 -22.17 -1.18
N GLY A 198 6.63 -21.71 -2.44
CA GLY A 198 7.13 -22.46 -3.61
C GLY A 198 8.53 -22.04 -4.08
N GLY A 199 9.25 -21.21 -3.32
CA GLY A 199 10.54 -20.65 -3.74
C GLY A 199 11.69 -21.63 -3.57
N VAL A 200 12.19 -22.13 -4.72
CA VAL A 200 13.62 -22.34 -4.97
C VAL A 200 14.30 -20.98 -5.13
#